data_AF-A0A1V6HQ60-F1
#
_entry.id   AF-A0A1V6HQ60-F1
#
_cell.length_a   1.000
_cell.length_b   1.000
_cell.length_c   1.000
_cell.angle_alpha   90.00
_cell.angle_beta   90.00
_cell.angle_gamma   90.00
#
_symmetry.space_group_name_H-M   'P 1'
#
loop_
_entity.id
_entity.type
_entity.pdbx_description
1 polymer ?
#
loop_
_entity_poly.entity_id
_entity_poly.type
_entity_poly.pdbx_seq_one_letter_code
_entity_poly.pdbx_strand_id
1 'polypeptide(L)'
;MVYLLAMKENQESILKKIAESEYEHGFVTDLEQEAFPKGLNEDIIRLISSRKEEPEWLLEFRLKAFRKWRTMKMPQWAHLTIPPIDYQDIIYYAAPKQKGTDGGTGEIDPKLAETFDKLGIPLHERNILAGMAVDAIFDSVSVKTTFKETLAEKGIIFCSFSEAVRDYPSLVRKYLATVVPVGDNFFSALNSAVFSDGSFCYIPKEVRCPMELSSYFRINARGTGQFERTLIVAEEGSYLSYLEGCTAPQRDENQLHAAVVEIVVMQDAEVKYSTVQNWYPGDAEGKGGIYNFVTKRGICKGDNSRLYWTQVETGSAITWKYPSTILQGDNSVSEFYSVAVTNNYQQADTGTKMIHKGKNTRSRIVSKGISAGFSQNSYRGLVKVLPGADNARNHSQCDSLLLGDKCGAHTFPVIENGNETSVVEHEATTSKIGEDQLFYCLQRGIGAEDAVGLIVNGYAREVLNKLPMEFAVEAQKLLSLSLKGTVG
;
A
#
# COMPACT_ATOMS: atom_id res chain seq x y z
N MET A 1 43.98 -13.28 -25.68
CA MET A 1 42.98 -14.32 -25.98
C MET A 1 42.55 -15.08 -24.72
N VAL A 2 43.48 -15.48 -23.82
CA VAL A 2 43.16 -16.14 -22.53
C VAL A 2 42.42 -15.23 -21.53
N TYR A 3 42.73 -13.92 -21.51
CA TYR A 3 42.05 -12.94 -20.64
C TYR A 3 40.57 -12.67 -21.01
N LEU A 4 40.22 -12.81 -22.30
CA LEU A 4 38.85 -12.62 -22.80
C LEU A 4 37.95 -13.84 -22.56
N LEU A 5 38.54 -15.04 -22.45
CA LEU A 5 37.83 -16.28 -22.11
C LEU A 5 37.54 -16.35 -20.60
N ALA A 6 38.51 -15.96 -19.75
CA ALA A 6 38.33 -15.90 -18.30
C ALA A 6 37.31 -14.82 -17.87
N MET A 7 37.19 -13.71 -18.61
CA MET A 7 36.15 -12.70 -18.37
C MET A 7 34.76 -13.19 -18.80
N LYS A 8 34.64 -13.97 -19.89
CA LYS A 8 33.36 -14.56 -20.32
C LYS A 8 32.84 -15.62 -19.35
N GLU A 9 33.69 -16.50 -18.85
CA GLU A 9 33.32 -17.51 -17.85
C GLU A 9 32.92 -16.88 -16.49
N ASN A 10 33.58 -15.77 -16.11
CA ASN A 10 33.24 -15.04 -14.89
C ASN A 10 31.98 -14.17 -15.05
N GLN A 11 31.72 -13.61 -16.24
CA GLN A 11 30.46 -12.92 -16.56
C GLN A 11 29.28 -13.88 -16.60
N GLU A 12 29.41 -15.06 -17.20
CA GLU A 12 28.35 -16.09 -17.17
C GLU A 12 28.12 -16.59 -15.75
N SER A 13 29.17 -16.78 -14.94
CA SER A 13 29.05 -17.15 -13.51
C SER A 13 28.39 -16.06 -12.66
N ILE A 14 28.64 -14.78 -12.94
CA ILE A 14 28.05 -13.64 -12.23
C ILE A 14 26.61 -13.43 -12.69
N LEU A 15 26.33 -13.51 -14.00
CA LEU A 15 24.97 -13.48 -14.56
C LEU A 15 24.13 -14.67 -14.08
N LYS A 16 24.72 -15.85 -13.88
CA LYS A 16 24.04 -17.00 -13.26
C LYS A 16 23.74 -16.74 -11.78
N LYS A 17 24.72 -16.23 -11.02
CA LYS A 17 24.51 -15.81 -9.61
C LYS A 17 23.56 -14.62 -9.43
N ILE A 18 23.37 -13.79 -10.46
CA ILE A 18 22.49 -12.61 -10.48
C ILE A 18 21.09 -12.98 -10.97
N ALA A 19 20.95 -13.87 -11.96
CA ALA A 19 19.67 -14.51 -12.28
C ALA A 19 19.17 -15.37 -11.10
N GLU A 20 20.11 -15.89 -10.30
CA GLU A 20 19.89 -16.56 -9.01
C GLU A 20 19.89 -15.59 -7.81
N SER A 21 19.94 -14.26 -7.98
CA SER A 21 19.73 -13.35 -6.84
C SER A 21 18.24 -13.36 -6.50
N GLU A 22 17.85 -14.40 -5.77
CA GLU A 22 16.52 -14.63 -5.24
C GLU A 22 16.04 -13.37 -4.54
N TYR A 23 14.75 -13.05 -4.72
CA TYR A 23 14.12 -11.96 -4.00
C TYR A 23 14.36 -12.16 -2.50
N GLU A 24 15.16 -11.27 -1.88
CA GLU A 24 15.77 -11.49 -0.56
C GLU A 24 14.72 -11.72 0.55
N HIS A 25 13.50 -11.20 0.37
CA HIS A 25 12.38 -11.38 1.30
C HIS A 25 11.47 -12.57 0.94
N GLY A 26 11.91 -13.45 0.03
CA GLY A 26 11.14 -14.55 -0.55
C GLY A 26 10.88 -15.74 0.37
N PHE A 27 11.51 -15.75 1.54
CA PHE A 27 11.48 -16.89 2.46
C PHE A 27 10.09 -17.14 3.05
N VAL A 28 9.75 -18.43 3.19
CA VAL A 28 8.50 -18.89 3.81
C VAL A 28 8.77 -19.24 5.27
N THR A 29 7.86 -18.83 6.17
CA THR A 29 7.92 -19.25 7.58
C THR A 29 7.09 -20.53 7.75
N ASP A 30 7.73 -21.62 8.19
CA ASP A 30 7.06 -22.90 8.43
C ASP A 30 6.31 -22.90 9.77
N LEU A 31 5.01 -22.63 9.71
CA LEU A 31 4.06 -22.61 10.82
C LEU A 31 2.87 -23.51 10.48
N GLU A 32 2.36 -24.25 11.48
CA GLU A 32 1.06 -24.91 11.31
C GLU A 32 -0.04 -23.86 11.21
N GLN A 33 -0.90 -23.97 10.21
CA GLN A 33 -1.99 -23.04 9.96
C GLN A 33 -3.35 -23.74 10.03
N GLU A 34 -4.35 -23.03 10.53
CA GLU A 34 -5.76 -23.36 10.37
C GLU A 34 -6.31 -22.52 9.21
N ALA A 35 -6.93 -23.17 8.23
CA ALA A 35 -7.50 -22.54 7.06
C ALA A 35 -8.94 -23.02 6.84
N PHE A 36 -9.80 -22.11 6.37
CA PHE A 36 -11.16 -22.47 5.97
C PHE A 36 -11.16 -23.17 4.60
N PRO A 37 -12.27 -23.86 4.24
CA PRO A 37 -12.43 -24.39 2.90
C PRO A 37 -12.30 -23.30 1.84
N LYS A 38 -11.78 -23.68 0.67
CA LYS A 38 -11.76 -22.80 -0.51
C LYS A 38 -13.18 -22.42 -0.90
N GLY A 39 -13.31 -21.21 -1.43
CA GLY A 39 -14.56 -20.72 -1.99
C GLY A 39 -15.18 -19.57 -1.21
N LEU A 40 -16.08 -18.86 -1.89
CA LEU A 40 -16.81 -17.74 -1.31
C LEU A 40 -18.32 -17.97 -1.40
N ASN A 41 -18.94 -18.16 -0.23
CA ASN A 41 -20.37 -18.28 -0.03
C ASN A 41 -20.80 -17.66 1.32
N GLU A 42 -22.11 -17.63 1.59
CA GLU A 42 -22.62 -17.07 2.87
C GLU A 42 -22.14 -17.87 4.09
N ASP A 43 -21.88 -19.18 3.95
CA ASP A 43 -21.44 -20.03 5.07
C ASP A 43 -20.00 -19.69 5.49
N ILE A 44 -19.10 -19.46 4.52
CA ILE A 44 -17.73 -18.99 4.79
C ILE A 44 -17.75 -17.63 5.50
N ILE A 45 -18.63 -16.71 5.09
CA ILE A 45 -18.77 -15.41 5.74
C ILE A 45 -19.26 -15.57 7.19
N ARG A 46 -20.24 -16.46 7.42
CA ARG A 46 -20.72 -16.78 8.78
C ARG A 46 -19.63 -17.44 9.62
N LEU A 47 -18.81 -18.31 9.04
CA LEU A 47 -17.66 -18.92 9.69
C LEU A 47 -16.62 -17.87 10.11
N ILE A 48 -16.28 -16.92 9.23
CA ILE A 48 -15.35 -15.82 9.54
C ILE A 48 -15.90 -15.01 10.72
N SER A 49 -17.16 -14.59 10.62
CA SER A 49 -17.82 -13.78 11.63
C SER A 49 -17.92 -14.48 12.98
N SER A 50 -18.29 -15.77 12.98
CA SER A 50 -18.35 -16.59 14.20
C SER A 50 -16.97 -16.84 14.80
N ARG A 51 -15.94 -17.08 13.98
CA ARG A 51 -14.56 -17.34 14.45
C ARG A 51 -13.96 -16.11 15.13
N LYS A 52 -14.34 -14.92 14.68
CA LYS A 52 -13.89 -13.63 15.20
C LYS A 52 -14.84 -13.05 16.28
N GLU A 53 -15.87 -13.81 16.66
CA GLU A 53 -16.86 -13.40 17.67
C GLU A 53 -17.50 -12.03 17.38
N GLU A 54 -17.81 -11.79 16.09
CA GLU A 54 -18.30 -10.49 15.65
C GLU A 54 -19.77 -10.23 16.06
N PRO A 55 -20.14 -8.96 16.30
CA PRO A 55 -21.53 -8.60 16.55
C PRO A 55 -22.40 -8.74 15.30
N GLU A 56 -23.69 -9.02 15.49
CA GLU A 56 -24.66 -9.29 14.40
C GLU A 56 -24.67 -8.19 13.32
N TRP A 57 -24.53 -6.92 13.70
CA TRP A 57 -24.54 -5.81 12.74
C TRP A 57 -23.37 -5.90 11.73
N LEU A 58 -22.23 -6.47 12.14
CA LEU A 58 -21.07 -6.65 11.27
C LEU A 58 -21.25 -7.87 10.36
N LEU A 59 -21.88 -8.94 10.86
CA LEU A 59 -22.29 -10.06 10.02
C LEU A 59 -23.27 -9.60 8.92
N GLU A 60 -24.29 -8.81 9.26
CA GLU A 60 -25.23 -8.25 8.30
C GLU A 60 -24.53 -7.36 7.27
N PHE A 61 -23.56 -6.55 7.71
CA PHE A 61 -22.71 -5.74 6.84
C PHE A 61 -21.99 -6.60 5.79
N ARG A 62 -21.34 -7.69 6.23
CA ARG A 62 -20.61 -8.62 5.35
C ARG A 62 -21.53 -9.34 4.37
N LEU A 63 -22.68 -9.85 4.85
CA LEU A 63 -23.65 -10.54 3.99
C LEU A 63 -24.24 -9.58 2.94
N LYS A 64 -24.51 -8.33 3.31
CA LYS A 64 -24.94 -7.29 2.36
C LYS A 64 -23.87 -7.02 1.30
N ALA A 65 -22.59 -6.96 1.70
CA ALA A 65 -21.46 -6.79 0.79
C ALA A 65 -21.37 -7.93 -0.22
N PHE A 66 -21.45 -9.17 0.25
CA PHE A 66 -21.40 -10.36 -0.60
C PHE A 66 -22.56 -10.41 -1.60
N ARG A 67 -23.79 -10.17 -1.15
CA ARG A 67 -24.98 -10.13 -2.02
C ARG A 67 -24.84 -9.05 -3.08
N LYS A 68 -24.31 -7.88 -2.73
CA LYS A 68 -24.05 -6.80 -3.69
C LYS A 68 -22.96 -7.20 -4.68
N TRP A 69 -21.85 -7.75 -4.21
CA TRP A 69 -20.72 -8.20 -5.03
C TRP A 69 -21.15 -9.21 -6.09
N ARG A 70 -22.00 -10.18 -5.74
CA ARG A 70 -22.55 -11.17 -6.70
C ARG A 70 -23.32 -10.57 -7.88
N THR A 71 -23.82 -9.33 -7.75
CA THR A 71 -24.52 -8.62 -8.84
C THR A 71 -23.59 -7.77 -9.70
N MET A 72 -22.33 -7.60 -9.28
CA MET A 72 -21.35 -6.78 -9.98
C MET A 72 -20.60 -7.60 -11.04
N LYS A 73 -20.11 -6.90 -12.06
CA LYS A 73 -19.17 -7.47 -13.04
C LYS A 73 -17.78 -6.92 -12.75
N MET A 74 -16.75 -7.75 -12.92
CA MET A 74 -15.38 -7.30 -12.79
C MET A 74 -15.08 -6.23 -13.85
N PRO A 75 -14.61 -5.04 -13.46
CA PRO A 75 -14.31 -3.97 -14.40
C PRO A 75 -13.12 -4.32 -15.32
N GLN A 76 -13.20 -3.91 -16.59
CA GLN A 76 -12.19 -4.16 -17.63
C GLN A 76 -11.65 -2.87 -18.30
N TRP A 77 -11.90 -1.72 -17.69
CA TRP A 77 -11.57 -0.41 -18.29
C TRP A 77 -10.13 0.06 -18.02
N ALA A 78 -9.45 -0.52 -17.02
CA ALA A 78 -8.07 -0.14 -16.70
C ALA A 78 -7.11 -0.59 -17.79
N HIS A 79 -5.95 0.07 -17.88
CA HIS A 79 -4.89 -0.31 -18.81
C HIS A 79 -4.09 -1.50 -18.25
N LEU A 80 -4.80 -2.60 -18.00
CA LEU A 80 -4.30 -3.81 -17.34
C LEU A 80 -4.84 -5.03 -18.08
N THR A 81 -3.96 -5.99 -18.34
CA THR A 81 -4.33 -7.33 -18.79
C THR A 81 -4.36 -8.23 -17.57
N ILE A 82 -5.55 -8.44 -17.01
CA ILE A 82 -5.75 -9.24 -15.80
C ILE A 82 -6.23 -10.64 -16.22
N PRO A 83 -5.46 -11.71 -15.95
CA PRO A 83 -5.92 -13.08 -16.14
C PRO A 83 -7.21 -13.36 -15.35
N PRO A 84 -8.07 -14.30 -15.81
CA PRO A 84 -9.24 -14.71 -15.04
C PRO A 84 -8.85 -15.14 -13.62
N ILE A 85 -9.55 -14.59 -12.62
CA ILE A 85 -9.35 -14.94 -11.22
C ILE A 85 -10.47 -15.90 -10.81
N ASP A 86 -10.12 -17.11 -10.40
CA ASP A 86 -11.08 -18.04 -9.81
C ASP A 86 -11.29 -17.70 -8.33
N TYR A 87 -12.30 -16.87 -8.05
CA TYR A 87 -12.67 -16.51 -6.68
C TYR A 87 -13.13 -17.72 -5.84
N GLN A 88 -13.49 -18.85 -6.46
CA GLN A 88 -13.87 -20.04 -5.72
C GLN A 88 -12.67 -20.91 -5.33
N ASP A 89 -11.49 -20.67 -5.90
CA ASP A 89 -10.25 -21.38 -5.56
C ASP A 89 -9.42 -20.67 -4.47
N ILE A 90 -9.92 -19.54 -3.95
CA ILE A 90 -9.24 -18.74 -2.93
C ILE A 90 -9.62 -19.23 -1.52
N ILE A 91 -8.63 -19.28 -0.63
CA ILE A 91 -8.83 -19.39 0.82
C ILE A 91 -8.97 -17.98 1.40
N TYR A 92 -10.14 -17.68 1.98
CA TYR A 92 -10.48 -16.34 2.49
C TYR A 92 -10.12 -16.11 3.96
N TYR A 93 -9.76 -17.17 4.69
CA TYR A 93 -9.32 -17.10 6.07
C TYR A 93 -8.26 -18.15 6.34
N ALA A 94 -7.10 -17.70 6.81
CA ALA A 94 -6.06 -18.56 7.36
C ALA A 94 -5.37 -17.87 8.53
N ALA A 95 -5.13 -18.61 9.61
CA ALA A 95 -4.43 -18.13 10.78
C ALA A 95 -3.39 -19.16 11.24
N PRO A 96 -2.23 -18.73 11.76
CA PRO A 96 -1.30 -19.64 12.43
C PRO A 96 -1.99 -20.28 13.65
N LYS A 97 -1.82 -21.59 13.83
CA LYS A 97 -2.33 -22.28 15.03
C LYS A 97 -1.59 -21.75 16.25
N GLN A 98 -2.33 -21.24 17.24
CA GLN A 98 -1.75 -20.98 18.56
C GLN A 98 -1.44 -22.34 19.21
N LYS A 99 -0.15 -22.62 19.46
CA LYS A 99 0.21 -23.71 20.37
C LYS A 99 -0.25 -23.29 21.76
N GLY A 100 -1.17 -24.07 22.33
CA GLY A 100 -1.75 -23.79 23.65
C GLY A 100 -0.66 -23.55 24.67
N THR A 101 -0.62 -22.32 25.20
CA THR A 101 0.02 -22.05 26.49
C THR A 101 -1.08 -22.01 27.53
N ASP A 102 -1.24 -23.13 28.23
CA ASP A 102 -1.84 -23.11 29.55
C ASP A 102 -1.01 -22.14 30.40
N GLY A 103 -1.57 -20.97 30.70
CA GLY A 103 -0.97 -19.99 31.60
C GLY A 103 -0.31 -18.81 30.90
N GLY A 104 -1.08 -17.71 30.82
CA GLY A 104 -0.70 -16.34 30.52
C GLY A 104 0.78 -15.99 30.41
N THR A 105 1.23 -15.78 29.18
CA THR A 105 1.84 -14.53 28.68
C THR A 105 1.65 -14.54 27.17
N GLY A 106 1.23 -13.42 26.58
CA GLY A 106 1.07 -13.28 25.12
C GLY A 106 2.42 -13.21 24.41
N GLU A 107 3.28 -14.22 24.60
CA GLU A 107 4.55 -14.32 23.90
C GLU A 107 4.32 -14.78 22.46
N ILE A 108 4.91 -14.05 21.52
CA ILE A 108 4.89 -14.35 20.08
C ILE A 108 5.67 -15.65 19.84
N ASP A 109 5.23 -16.49 18.90
CA ASP A 109 5.99 -17.68 18.48
C ASP A 109 7.44 -17.26 18.12
N PRO A 110 8.48 -17.90 18.68
CA PRO A 110 9.87 -17.59 18.39
C PRO A 110 10.21 -17.55 16.89
N LYS A 111 9.55 -18.37 16.07
CA LYS A 111 9.71 -18.36 14.61
C LYS A 111 9.13 -17.10 13.97
N LEU A 112 8.00 -16.59 14.48
CA LEU A 112 7.44 -15.31 14.07
C LEU A 112 8.39 -14.18 14.47
N ALA A 113 8.91 -14.19 15.70
CA ALA A 113 9.89 -13.19 16.14
C ALA A 113 11.15 -13.16 15.25
N GLU A 114 11.74 -14.33 14.95
CA GLU A 114 12.89 -14.44 14.04
C GLU A 114 12.57 -13.96 12.62
N THR A 115 11.33 -14.20 12.16
CA THR A 115 10.85 -13.76 10.85
C THR A 115 10.81 -12.24 10.73
N PHE A 116 10.32 -11.54 11.76
CA PHE A 116 10.29 -10.08 11.80
C PHE A 116 11.69 -9.48 12.03
N ASP A 117 12.53 -10.12 12.84
CA ASP A 117 13.94 -9.71 13.00
C ASP A 117 14.71 -9.81 11.66
N LYS A 118 14.48 -10.86 10.87
CA LYS A 118 15.05 -11.00 9.50
C LYS A 118 14.55 -9.91 8.54
N LEU A 119 13.33 -9.42 8.74
CA LEU A 119 12.80 -8.28 7.98
C LEU A 119 13.29 -6.92 8.52
N GLY A 120 14.05 -6.91 9.62
CA GLY A 120 14.52 -5.68 10.27
C GLY A 120 13.44 -4.95 11.08
N ILE A 121 12.35 -5.62 11.45
CA ILE A 121 11.20 -5.02 12.15
C ILE A 121 11.35 -5.25 13.66
N PRO A 122 11.56 -4.19 14.46
CA PRO A 122 11.78 -4.33 15.90
C PRO A 122 10.47 -4.69 16.62
N LEU A 123 10.34 -5.94 17.07
CA LEU A 123 9.18 -6.39 17.87
C LEU A 123 9.34 -6.23 19.39
N HIS A 124 10.53 -5.86 19.84
CA HIS A 124 10.86 -5.65 21.25
C HIS A 124 10.99 -4.16 21.56
N GLU A 125 10.34 -3.71 22.64
CA GLU A 125 10.30 -2.30 23.10
C GLU A 125 11.65 -1.74 23.58
N ARG A 126 12.76 -2.49 23.42
CA ARG A 126 14.10 -2.04 23.81
C ARG A 126 14.62 -0.87 22.96
N ASN A 127 14.08 -0.67 21.75
CA ASN A 127 14.46 0.43 20.89
C ASN A 127 13.57 1.66 21.10
N ILE A 128 13.60 2.22 22.33
CA ILE A 128 13.08 3.57 22.64
C ILE A 128 13.58 4.62 21.61
N LEU A 129 14.74 4.35 20.99
CA LEU A 129 15.40 5.20 20.01
C LEU A 129 14.67 5.38 18.66
N ALA A 130 13.75 4.49 18.26
CA ALA A 130 13.07 4.58 16.96
C ALA A 130 11.76 5.39 17.00
N GLY A 131 11.19 5.67 18.19
CA GLY A 131 10.01 6.54 18.32
C GLY A 131 8.80 6.12 17.47
N MET A 132 8.54 4.81 17.35
CA MET A 132 7.50 4.23 16.51
C MET A 132 6.70 3.13 17.23
N ALA A 133 5.38 3.12 17.06
CA ALA A 133 4.53 2.01 17.47
C ALA A 133 4.21 1.10 16.28
N VAL A 134 4.50 -0.20 16.40
CA VAL A 134 4.30 -1.19 15.33
C VAL A 134 3.14 -2.14 15.69
N ASP A 135 2.22 -2.32 14.76
CA ASP A 135 1.24 -3.42 14.72
C ASP A 135 1.67 -4.43 13.64
N ALA A 136 2.13 -5.59 14.07
CA ALA A 136 2.63 -6.64 13.19
C ALA A 136 1.50 -7.62 12.81
N ILE A 137 1.10 -7.62 11.55
CA ILE A 137 -0.01 -8.42 11.01
C ILE A 137 0.55 -9.52 10.10
N PHE A 138 0.17 -10.77 10.40
CA PHE A 138 0.63 -11.95 9.68
C PHE A 138 -0.59 -12.74 9.18
N ASP A 139 -0.69 -12.91 7.86
CA ASP A 139 -1.86 -13.48 7.19
C ASP A 139 -3.17 -12.74 7.54
N SER A 140 -4.02 -13.33 8.41
CA SER A 140 -5.35 -12.80 8.76
C SER A 140 -5.48 -12.36 10.23
N VAL A 141 -4.36 -12.22 10.95
CA VAL A 141 -4.34 -11.87 12.38
C VAL A 141 -3.20 -10.91 12.75
N SER A 142 -3.50 -9.90 13.57
CA SER A 142 -2.49 -9.14 14.32
C SER A 142 -1.83 -10.03 15.37
N VAL A 143 -0.50 -9.99 15.38
CA VAL A 143 0.36 -10.83 16.23
C VAL A 143 0.87 -10.04 17.45
N LYS A 144 1.13 -8.73 17.29
CA LYS A 144 1.54 -7.84 18.41
C LYS A 144 1.41 -6.37 18.04
N THR A 145 0.93 -5.58 19.00
CA THR A 145 0.97 -4.11 18.97
C THR A 145 1.86 -3.59 20.11
N THR A 146 2.90 -2.80 19.79
CA THR A 146 3.80 -2.19 20.79
C THR A 146 3.29 -0.83 21.30
N PHE A 147 3.76 -0.35 22.46
CA PHE A 147 3.44 0.99 23.01
C PHE A 147 1.95 1.26 23.31
N LYS A 148 1.16 0.19 23.51
CA LYS A 148 -0.28 0.28 23.78
C LYS A 148 -0.61 1.14 25.01
N GLU A 149 0.16 1.01 26.09
CA GLU A 149 -0.03 1.78 27.33
C GLU A 149 0.22 3.28 27.14
N THR A 150 1.35 3.63 26.52
CA THR A 150 1.73 5.04 26.26
C THR A 150 0.74 5.76 25.35
N LEU A 151 0.17 5.07 24.36
CA LEU A 151 -0.87 5.61 23.49
C LEU A 151 -2.19 5.76 24.25
N ALA A 152 -2.56 4.77 25.08
CA ALA A 152 -3.78 4.79 25.87
C ALA A 152 -3.80 5.94 26.90
N GLU A 153 -2.66 6.30 27.50
CA GLU A 153 -2.55 7.46 28.40
C GLU A 153 -2.98 8.78 27.74
N LYS A 154 -2.82 8.89 26.42
CA LYS A 154 -3.23 10.06 25.62
C LYS A 154 -4.61 9.88 24.97
N GLY A 155 -5.32 8.79 25.29
CA GLY A 155 -6.61 8.44 24.69
C GLY A 155 -6.52 8.00 23.22
N ILE A 156 -5.31 7.72 22.72
CA ILE A 156 -5.10 7.22 21.36
C ILE A 156 -5.42 5.73 21.33
N ILE A 157 -6.27 5.32 20.39
CA ILE A 157 -6.56 3.91 20.15
C ILE A 157 -5.78 3.50 18.90
N PHE A 158 -4.86 2.56 19.06
CA PHE A 158 -4.19 1.88 17.95
C PHE A 158 -4.19 0.38 18.25
N CYS A 159 -4.96 -0.36 17.46
CA CYS A 159 -5.11 -1.80 17.62
C CYS A 159 -5.56 -2.45 16.31
N SER A 160 -5.67 -3.78 16.30
CA SER A 160 -6.24 -4.50 15.17
C SER A 160 -7.72 -4.16 14.98
N PHE A 161 -8.22 -4.33 13.77
CA PHE A 161 -9.63 -4.11 13.47
C PHE A 161 -10.52 -5.05 14.29
N SER A 162 -10.07 -6.29 14.49
CA SER A 162 -10.77 -7.28 15.31
C SER A 162 -10.91 -6.83 16.78
N GLU A 163 -9.84 -6.30 17.37
CA GLU A 163 -9.87 -5.72 18.73
C GLU A 163 -10.81 -4.51 18.79
N ALA A 164 -10.77 -3.63 17.78
CA ALA A 164 -11.62 -2.46 17.74
C ALA A 164 -13.12 -2.79 17.69
N VAL A 165 -13.50 -3.86 16.98
CA VAL A 165 -14.90 -4.34 16.94
C VAL A 165 -15.36 -4.85 18.30
N ARG A 166 -14.49 -5.55 19.04
CA ARG A 166 -14.80 -6.09 20.37
C ARG A 166 -14.84 -5.00 21.44
N ASP A 167 -13.81 -4.16 21.48
CA ASP A 167 -13.55 -3.23 22.58
C ASP A 167 -14.19 -1.84 22.33
N TYR A 168 -14.37 -1.44 21.07
CA TYR A 168 -14.93 -0.14 20.66
C TYR A 168 -16.04 -0.25 19.57
N PRO A 169 -17.04 -1.14 19.71
CA PRO A 169 -18.03 -1.45 18.66
C PRO A 169 -18.83 -0.24 18.19
N SER A 170 -19.16 0.69 19.10
CA SER A 170 -19.93 1.90 18.78
C SER A 170 -19.13 2.86 17.88
N LEU A 171 -17.83 2.96 18.10
CA LEU A 171 -16.93 3.83 17.37
C LEU A 171 -16.66 3.29 15.97
N VAL A 172 -16.38 1.98 15.86
CA VAL A 172 -16.22 1.30 14.57
C VAL A 172 -17.50 1.42 13.76
N ARG A 173 -18.67 1.11 14.34
CA ARG A 173 -19.96 1.20 13.65
C ARG A 173 -20.30 2.61 13.17
N LYS A 174 -19.84 3.65 13.88
CA LYS A 174 -20.06 5.06 13.50
C LYS A 174 -19.32 5.44 12.21
N TYR A 175 -18.12 4.89 11.99
CA TYR A 175 -17.22 5.35 10.92
C TYR A 175 -16.98 4.32 9.80
N LEU A 176 -17.18 3.03 10.06
CA LEU A 176 -17.01 1.97 9.07
C LEU A 176 -17.89 2.21 7.84
N ALA A 177 -17.28 2.12 6.65
CA ALA A 177 -17.92 2.29 5.34
C ALA A 177 -18.60 3.64 5.12
N THR A 178 -18.23 4.66 5.90
CA THR A 178 -18.70 6.04 5.69
C THR A 178 -17.95 6.73 4.56
N VAL A 179 -16.74 6.26 4.23
CA VAL A 179 -15.88 6.83 3.19
C VAL A 179 -15.80 5.89 1.98
N VAL A 180 -15.68 4.58 2.22
CA VAL A 180 -15.71 3.52 1.21
C VAL A 180 -16.91 2.60 1.47
N PRO A 181 -18.08 2.90 0.88
CA PRO A 181 -19.29 2.11 1.08
C PRO A 181 -19.17 0.66 0.57
N VAL A 182 -20.06 -0.20 1.10
CA VAL A 182 -20.20 -1.65 0.80
C VAL A 182 -20.29 -2.01 -0.69
N GLY A 183 -20.62 -1.06 -1.56
CA GLY A 183 -20.74 -1.26 -3.00
C GLY A 183 -19.97 -0.24 -3.82
N ASP A 184 -18.94 0.38 -3.25
CA ASP A 184 -18.14 1.42 -3.93
C ASP A 184 -17.55 0.93 -5.26
N ASN A 185 -16.93 -0.25 -5.24
CA ASN A 185 -16.45 -0.95 -6.42
C ASN A 185 -16.41 -2.47 -6.20
N PHE A 186 -16.03 -3.21 -7.24
CA PHE A 186 -15.99 -4.68 -7.21
C PHE A 186 -15.09 -5.23 -6.09
N PHE A 187 -13.86 -4.72 -5.96
CA PHE A 187 -12.90 -5.22 -4.97
C PHE A 187 -13.18 -4.72 -3.56
N SER A 188 -13.73 -3.50 -3.40
CA SER A 188 -14.16 -3.02 -2.09
C SER A 188 -15.35 -3.81 -1.55
N ALA A 189 -16.28 -4.22 -2.43
CA ALA A 189 -17.42 -5.06 -2.04
C ALA A 189 -16.97 -6.48 -1.66
N LEU A 190 -16.01 -7.04 -2.40
CA LEU A 190 -15.36 -8.30 -2.03
C LEU A 190 -14.68 -8.18 -0.67
N ASN A 191 -13.80 -7.18 -0.50
CA ASN A 191 -13.13 -6.89 0.77
C ASN A 191 -14.15 -6.77 1.92
N SER A 192 -15.20 -5.95 1.77
CA SER A 192 -16.22 -5.76 2.80
C SER A 192 -16.96 -7.06 3.20
N ALA A 193 -17.00 -8.08 2.35
CA ALA A 193 -17.56 -9.38 2.70
C ALA A 193 -16.60 -10.23 3.55
N VAL A 194 -15.30 -10.22 3.22
CA VAL A 194 -14.33 -11.24 3.67
C VAL A 194 -13.16 -10.73 4.50
N PHE A 195 -13.00 -9.40 4.66
CA PHE A 195 -11.84 -8.86 5.38
C PHE A 195 -11.74 -9.48 6.78
N SER A 196 -10.57 -10.01 7.13
CA SER A 196 -10.42 -10.80 8.36
C SER A 196 -9.66 -10.05 9.45
N ASP A 197 -8.88 -9.05 9.07
CA ASP A 197 -8.24 -8.13 10.00
C ASP A 197 -7.91 -6.78 9.31
N GLY A 198 -7.10 -5.97 9.98
CA GLY A 198 -6.59 -4.68 9.52
C GLY A 198 -6.25 -3.84 10.74
N SER A 199 -6.08 -2.53 10.56
CA SER A 199 -5.78 -1.63 11.68
C SER A 199 -6.91 -0.64 11.96
N PHE A 200 -7.15 -0.37 13.23
CA PHE A 200 -8.01 0.72 13.67
C PHE A 200 -7.17 1.76 14.41
N CYS A 201 -7.28 3.01 13.97
CA CYS A 201 -6.64 4.13 14.63
C CYS A 201 -7.66 5.23 14.93
N TYR A 202 -7.72 5.66 16.18
CA TYR A 202 -8.52 6.81 16.60
C TYR A 202 -7.67 7.76 17.42
N ILE A 203 -7.56 9.01 16.97
CA ILE A 203 -6.89 10.09 17.68
C ILE A 203 -7.95 11.05 18.23
N PRO A 204 -8.02 11.26 19.55
CA PRO A 204 -9.00 12.14 20.17
C PRO A 204 -8.69 13.61 19.88
N LYS A 205 -9.65 14.49 20.23
CA LYS A 205 -9.55 15.93 20.01
C LYS A 205 -8.29 16.52 20.62
N GLU A 206 -7.66 17.45 19.90
CA GLU A 206 -6.50 18.24 20.31
C GLU A 206 -5.25 17.40 20.67
N VAL A 207 -5.25 16.11 20.34
CA VAL A 207 -4.11 15.23 20.61
C VAL A 207 -3.22 15.11 19.40
N ARG A 208 -1.96 15.48 19.59
CA ARG A 208 -0.88 15.16 18.67
C ARG A 208 -0.27 13.81 19.06
N CYS A 209 -0.34 12.83 18.16
CA CYS A 209 0.32 11.55 18.38
C CYS A 209 1.82 11.77 18.63
N PRO A 210 2.39 11.24 19.73
CA PRO A 210 3.76 11.53 20.12
C PRO A 210 4.81 10.79 19.27
N MET A 211 4.36 9.83 18.47
CA MET A 211 5.19 8.93 17.68
C MET A 211 4.50 8.60 16.36
N GLU A 212 5.26 8.04 15.44
CA GLU A 212 4.73 7.51 14.19
C GLU A 212 4.07 6.15 14.46
N LEU A 213 2.86 5.94 13.93
CA LEU A 213 2.20 4.64 13.99
C LEU A 213 2.55 3.86 12.73
N SER A 214 2.85 2.57 12.85
CA SER A 214 3.20 1.72 11.73
C SER A 214 2.44 0.41 11.81
N SER A 215 1.87 0.00 10.69
CA SER A 215 1.35 -1.36 10.50
C SER A 215 2.23 -2.07 9.50
N TYR A 216 2.58 -3.32 9.78
CA TYR A 216 3.34 -4.13 8.86
C TYR A 216 2.60 -5.41 8.52
N PHE A 217 2.36 -5.61 7.23
CA PHE A 217 1.60 -6.71 6.69
C PHE A 217 2.50 -7.71 5.99
N ARG A 218 2.41 -8.98 6.38
CA ARG A 218 3.10 -10.09 5.70
C ARG A 218 2.14 -11.21 5.32
N ILE A 219 2.13 -11.58 4.05
CA ILE A 219 1.43 -12.79 3.55
C ILE A 219 2.36 -13.98 3.71
N ASN A 220 1.89 -15.13 4.19
CA ASN A 220 2.69 -16.35 4.27
C ASN A 220 1.91 -17.63 3.94
N ALA A 221 0.60 -17.68 4.10
CA ALA A 221 -0.22 -18.86 3.77
C ALA A 221 -0.33 -19.11 2.25
N ARG A 222 -0.34 -20.37 1.79
CA ARG A 222 -0.46 -20.73 0.35
C ARG A 222 -1.93 -20.69 -0.10
N GLY A 223 -2.19 -20.21 -1.31
CA GLY A 223 -3.54 -20.13 -1.89
C GLY A 223 -4.50 -19.18 -1.16
N THR A 224 -4.01 -18.32 -0.27
CA THR A 224 -4.82 -17.33 0.44
C THR A 224 -4.91 -16.02 -0.31
N GLY A 225 -6.06 -15.35 -0.19
CA GLY A 225 -6.19 -13.94 -0.51
C GLY A 225 -6.01 -13.11 0.76
N GLN A 226 -5.32 -11.98 0.67
CA GLN A 226 -5.21 -11.03 1.78
C GLN A 226 -6.26 -9.94 1.62
N PHE A 227 -7.18 -9.88 2.58
CA PHE A 227 -8.23 -8.88 2.65
C PHE A 227 -8.16 -8.18 3.99
N GLU A 228 -7.70 -6.94 3.96
CA GLU A 228 -7.56 -6.13 5.16
C GLU A 228 -8.36 -4.84 5.05
N ARG A 229 -8.76 -4.32 6.21
CA ARG A 229 -9.47 -3.05 6.29
C ARG A 229 -8.88 -2.15 7.36
N THR A 230 -8.36 -1.00 6.94
CA THR A 230 -7.80 0.00 7.84
C THR A 230 -8.78 1.16 7.99
N LEU A 231 -9.07 1.55 9.22
CA LEU A 231 -9.95 2.68 9.55
C LEU A 231 -9.22 3.65 10.47
N ILE A 232 -8.96 4.85 9.98
CA ILE A 232 -8.28 5.93 10.69
C ILE A 232 -9.24 7.08 10.91
N VAL A 233 -9.34 7.55 12.15
CA VAL A 233 -10.19 8.68 12.54
C VAL A 233 -9.34 9.67 13.33
N ALA A 234 -9.18 10.87 12.78
CA ALA A 234 -8.50 11.99 13.41
C ALA A 234 -9.56 13.03 13.81
N GLU A 235 -9.85 13.14 15.11
CA GLU A 235 -10.80 14.12 15.65
C GLU A 235 -10.23 15.55 15.60
N GLU A 236 -11.05 16.53 15.96
CA GLU A 236 -10.75 17.96 15.84
C GLU A 236 -9.39 18.35 16.44
N GLY A 237 -8.55 19.09 15.70
CA GLY A 237 -7.23 19.56 16.15
C GLY A 237 -6.19 18.46 16.39
N SER A 238 -6.46 17.21 15.98
CA SER A 238 -5.54 16.09 16.18
C SER A 238 -4.47 15.96 15.09
N TYR A 239 -3.38 15.27 15.41
CA TYR A 239 -2.34 14.95 14.43
C TYR A 239 -1.94 13.48 14.50
N LEU A 240 -1.85 12.86 13.32
CA LEU A 240 -1.35 11.51 13.13
C LEU A 240 -0.37 11.48 11.97
N SER A 241 0.67 10.68 12.13
CA SER A 241 1.43 10.18 11.01
C SER A 241 1.49 8.66 11.11
N TYR A 242 1.01 8.02 10.06
CA TYR A 242 0.74 6.59 9.96
C TYR A 242 1.49 6.02 8.76
N LEU A 243 2.12 4.87 8.96
CA LEU A 243 2.81 4.12 7.94
C LEU A 243 2.18 2.74 7.78
N GLU A 244 2.11 2.30 6.54
CA GLU A 244 1.79 0.94 6.15
C GLU A 244 2.97 0.34 5.38
N GLY A 245 3.56 -0.72 5.92
CA GLY A 245 4.57 -1.55 5.24
C GLY A 245 3.95 -2.86 4.78
N CYS A 246 4.26 -3.33 3.57
CA CYS A 246 3.85 -4.66 3.12
C CYS A 246 4.99 -5.42 2.43
N THR A 247 5.20 -6.68 2.81
CA THR A 247 6.08 -7.63 2.09
C THR A 247 5.41 -9.00 1.93
N ALA A 248 5.82 -9.75 0.90
CA ALA A 248 5.39 -11.13 0.69
C ALA A 248 6.56 -12.05 0.36
N PRO A 249 6.43 -13.38 0.56
CA PRO A 249 7.36 -14.40 0.09
C PRO A 249 7.24 -14.66 -1.42
N GLN A 250 8.26 -15.30 -1.99
CA GLN A 250 8.33 -15.65 -3.41
C GLN A 250 7.46 -16.86 -3.71
N ARG A 251 6.56 -16.75 -4.71
CA ARG A 251 5.64 -17.83 -5.11
C ARG A 251 5.24 -17.81 -6.58
N ASP A 252 5.11 -19.00 -7.14
CA ASP A 252 4.67 -19.25 -8.51
C ASP A 252 3.17 -19.02 -8.74
N GLU A 253 2.36 -19.09 -7.68
CA GLU A 253 0.91 -18.89 -7.71
C GLU A 253 0.56 -17.42 -7.45
N ASN A 254 -0.37 -16.88 -8.24
CA ASN A 254 -0.80 -15.49 -8.11
C ASN A 254 -1.68 -15.32 -6.88
N GLN A 255 -1.33 -14.37 -6.02
CA GLN A 255 -2.09 -14.06 -4.81
C GLN A 255 -2.81 -12.72 -4.96
N LEU A 256 -4.06 -12.68 -4.50
CA LEU A 256 -4.86 -11.46 -4.51
C LEU A 256 -4.74 -10.75 -3.16
N HIS A 257 -4.19 -9.54 -3.20
CA HIS A 257 -4.23 -8.58 -2.11
C HIS A 257 -5.26 -7.50 -2.44
N ALA A 258 -6.32 -7.41 -1.64
CA ALA A 258 -7.37 -6.42 -1.81
C ALA A 258 -7.69 -5.73 -0.48
N ALA A 259 -6.99 -4.62 -0.22
CA ALA A 259 -7.17 -3.79 0.95
C ALA A 259 -8.18 -2.65 0.75
N VAL A 260 -8.84 -2.26 1.84
CA VAL A 260 -9.62 -1.02 1.90
C VAL A 260 -9.11 -0.14 3.03
N VAL A 261 -8.85 1.13 2.74
CA VAL A 261 -8.42 2.12 3.73
C VAL A 261 -9.40 3.28 3.76
N GLU A 262 -9.94 3.58 4.94
CA GLU A 262 -10.83 4.70 5.21
C GLU A 262 -10.15 5.67 6.17
N ILE A 263 -10.03 6.94 5.79
CA ILE A 263 -9.45 7.99 6.65
C ILE A 263 -10.48 9.10 6.82
N VAL A 264 -10.84 9.42 8.06
CA VAL A 264 -11.73 10.53 8.41
C VAL A 264 -10.91 11.59 9.14
N VAL A 265 -10.80 12.78 8.54
CA VAL A 265 -10.05 13.91 9.09
C VAL A 265 -11.03 15.01 9.47
N MET A 266 -11.16 15.29 10.76
CA MET A 266 -12.06 16.32 11.30
C MET A 266 -11.40 17.70 11.26
N GLN A 267 -12.10 18.70 11.78
CA GLN A 267 -11.69 20.10 11.70
C GLN A 267 -10.30 20.33 12.32
N ASP A 268 -9.46 21.14 11.67
CA ASP A 268 -8.09 21.48 12.10
C ASP A 268 -7.16 20.25 12.33
N ALA A 269 -7.59 19.05 11.94
CA ALA A 269 -6.82 17.83 12.11
C ALA A 269 -5.90 17.57 10.89
N GLU A 270 -4.78 16.90 11.13
CA GLU A 270 -3.80 16.57 10.12
C GLU A 270 -3.41 15.10 10.16
N VAL A 271 -3.54 14.41 9.03
CA VAL A 271 -3.12 13.00 8.87
C VAL A 271 -2.07 12.90 7.76
N LYS A 272 -0.94 12.30 8.08
CA LYS A 272 0.04 11.83 7.10
C LYS A 272 -0.08 10.33 6.99
N TYR A 273 -0.31 9.84 5.79
CA TYR A 273 -0.45 8.42 5.53
C TYR A 273 0.59 8.01 4.49
N SER A 274 1.53 7.18 4.93
CA SER A 274 2.65 6.70 4.13
C SER A 274 2.51 5.22 3.83
N THR A 275 2.92 4.79 2.64
CA THR A 275 2.93 3.37 2.25
C THR A 275 4.26 3.02 1.59
N VAL A 276 4.93 1.98 2.09
CA VAL A 276 6.11 1.39 1.45
C VAL A 276 5.81 -0.08 1.17
N GLN A 277 5.68 -0.43 -0.10
CA GLN A 277 5.30 -1.76 -0.53
C GLN A 277 6.40 -2.40 -1.38
N ASN A 278 6.81 -3.60 -1.00
CA ASN A 278 7.71 -4.45 -1.78
C ASN A 278 7.15 -5.88 -1.86
N TRP A 279 6.40 -6.14 -2.94
CA TRP A 279 5.78 -7.43 -3.18
C TRP A 279 6.69 -8.35 -4.03
N TYR A 280 6.28 -9.62 -4.22
CA TYR A 280 6.92 -10.50 -5.19
C TYR A 280 6.34 -10.24 -6.60
N PRO A 281 7.16 -9.83 -7.59
CA PRO A 281 6.68 -9.37 -8.90
C PRO A 281 6.33 -10.50 -9.87
N GLY A 282 6.59 -11.75 -9.49
CA GLY A 282 6.68 -12.86 -10.43
C GLY A 282 8.12 -13.11 -10.87
N ASP A 283 8.33 -14.19 -11.61
CA ASP A 283 9.63 -14.48 -12.21
C ASP A 283 9.94 -13.55 -13.41
N ALA A 284 11.10 -13.74 -14.03
CA ALA A 284 11.54 -12.93 -15.17
C ALA A 284 10.64 -13.06 -16.42
N GLU A 285 9.83 -14.12 -16.50
CA GLU A 285 8.87 -14.36 -17.59
C GLU A 285 7.45 -13.88 -17.23
N GLY A 286 7.27 -13.30 -16.04
CA GLY A 286 5.98 -12.76 -15.59
C GLY A 286 5.04 -13.81 -15.01
N LYS A 287 5.53 -14.99 -14.64
CA LYS A 287 4.73 -16.02 -13.97
C LYS A 287 4.73 -15.80 -12.46
N GLY A 288 3.57 -15.94 -11.84
CA GLY A 288 3.39 -15.71 -10.41
C GLY A 288 3.17 -14.24 -10.06
N GLY A 289 3.45 -13.91 -8.80
CA GLY A 289 3.41 -12.54 -8.30
C GLY A 289 2.04 -12.10 -7.78
N ILE A 290 2.01 -10.88 -7.23
CA ILE A 290 0.85 -10.39 -6.47
C ILE A 290 -0.03 -9.46 -7.30
N TYR A 291 -1.35 -9.65 -7.20
CA TYR A 291 -2.36 -8.70 -7.66
C TYR A 291 -2.75 -7.78 -6.51
N ASN A 292 -2.40 -6.50 -6.63
CA ASN A 292 -2.59 -5.50 -5.60
C ASN A 292 -3.74 -4.56 -5.99
N PHE A 293 -4.96 -4.90 -5.58
CA PHE A 293 -6.21 -4.21 -5.97
C PHE A 293 -6.84 -3.49 -4.78
N VAL A 294 -6.41 -2.24 -4.57
CA VAL A 294 -6.63 -1.54 -3.29
C VAL A 294 -7.51 -0.31 -3.47
N THR A 295 -8.44 -0.13 -2.54
CA THR A 295 -9.27 1.09 -2.45
C THR A 295 -8.91 1.89 -1.20
N LYS A 296 -8.11 2.94 -1.36
CA LYS A 296 -7.84 3.91 -0.28
C LYS A 296 -8.64 5.18 -0.51
N ARG A 297 -9.36 5.65 0.50
CA ARG A 297 -10.06 6.94 0.43
C ARG A 297 -10.07 7.64 1.78
N GLY A 298 -9.72 8.91 1.73
CA GLY A 298 -9.85 9.83 2.84
C GLY A 298 -10.93 10.87 2.60
N ILE A 299 -11.50 11.37 3.69
CA ILE A 299 -12.39 12.53 3.71
C ILE A 299 -11.82 13.57 4.66
N CYS A 300 -11.47 14.72 4.09
CA CYS A 300 -11.22 15.96 4.81
C CYS A 300 -12.58 16.56 5.16
N LYS A 301 -13.18 16.07 6.25
CA LYS A 301 -14.59 16.29 6.60
C LYS A 301 -14.81 17.65 7.25
N GLY A 302 -13.90 18.06 8.13
CA GLY A 302 -13.98 19.35 8.81
C GLY A 302 -13.13 20.43 8.14
N ASP A 303 -13.37 21.68 8.51
CA ASP A 303 -12.64 22.83 7.96
C ASP A 303 -11.15 22.78 8.35
N ASN A 304 -10.29 23.33 7.49
CA ASN A 304 -8.82 23.32 7.65
C ASN A 304 -8.18 21.93 7.78
N SER A 305 -8.93 20.85 7.56
CA SER A 305 -8.42 19.48 7.66
C SER A 305 -7.38 19.18 6.57
N ARG A 306 -6.38 18.36 6.91
CA ARG A 306 -5.24 18.08 6.03
C ARG A 306 -4.96 16.59 5.91
N LEU A 307 -4.80 16.12 4.68
CA LEU A 307 -4.47 14.72 4.40
C LEU A 307 -3.35 14.59 3.37
N TYR A 308 -2.23 14.02 3.79
CA TYR A 308 -1.07 13.77 2.95
C TYR A 308 -0.93 12.28 2.67
N TRP A 309 -0.88 11.92 1.40
CA TRP A 309 -0.59 10.57 0.93
C TRP A 309 0.85 10.51 0.40
N THR A 310 1.65 9.60 0.91
CA THR A 310 3.00 9.33 0.39
C THR A 310 3.11 7.84 0.10
N GLN A 311 3.56 7.47 -1.10
CA GLN A 311 3.70 6.06 -1.44
C GLN A 311 4.93 5.76 -2.28
N VAL A 312 5.54 4.63 -1.98
CA VAL A 312 6.57 3.98 -2.81
C VAL A 312 6.10 2.55 -3.07
N GLU A 313 5.83 2.27 -4.34
CA GLU A 313 5.25 1.00 -4.79
C GLU A 313 6.22 0.27 -5.70
N THR A 314 6.59 -0.94 -5.30
CA THR A 314 7.35 -1.89 -6.13
C THR A 314 6.87 -3.32 -5.90
N GLY A 315 7.19 -4.20 -6.85
CA GLY A 315 7.12 -5.65 -6.65
C GLY A 315 5.77 -6.33 -6.88
N SER A 316 4.69 -5.67 -7.30
CA SER A 316 3.45 -6.39 -7.67
C SER A 316 3.46 -6.80 -9.15
N ALA A 317 2.89 -7.96 -9.48
CA ALA A 317 2.68 -8.33 -10.89
C ALA A 317 1.67 -7.39 -11.56
N ILE A 318 0.57 -7.08 -10.84
CA ILE A 318 -0.44 -6.12 -11.29
C ILE A 318 -0.82 -5.21 -10.12
N THR A 319 -0.68 -3.90 -10.28
CA THR A 319 -1.14 -2.90 -9.31
C THR A 319 -2.32 -2.12 -9.87
N TRP A 320 -3.40 -2.03 -9.09
CA TRP A 320 -4.57 -1.21 -9.40
C TRP A 320 -5.01 -0.40 -8.18
N LYS A 321 -4.68 0.89 -8.14
CA LYS A 321 -4.88 1.72 -6.94
C LYS A 321 -5.06 3.21 -7.24
N TYR A 322 -6.05 3.83 -6.59
CA TYR A 322 -6.27 5.28 -6.67
C TYR A 322 -6.58 5.89 -5.29
N PRO A 323 -5.58 6.17 -4.44
CA PRO A 323 -5.82 6.88 -3.19
C PRO A 323 -6.54 8.20 -3.47
N SER A 324 -7.67 8.38 -2.83
CA SER A 324 -8.60 9.46 -3.16
C SER A 324 -8.86 10.33 -1.94
N THR A 325 -8.94 11.64 -2.12
CA THR A 325 -9.34 12.58 -1.06
C THR A 325 -10.61 13.32 -1.46
N ILE A 326 -11.62 13.27 -0.59
CA ILE A 326 -12.78 14.15 -0.64
C ILE A 326 -12.48 15.37 0.26
N LEU A 327 -12.23 16.52 -0.37
CA LEU A 327 -11.99 17.81 0.28
C LEU A 327 -13.34 18.46 0.58
N GLN A 328 -13.98 18.06 1.68
CA GLN A 328 -15.34 18.48 2.03
C GLN A 328 -15.37 19.77 2.84
N GLY A 329 -14.53 19.89 3.87
CA GLY A 329 -14.44 21.11 4.68
C GLY A 329 -13.79 22.26 3.93
N ASP A 330 -14.14 23.48 4.32
CA ASP A 330 -13.54 24.70 3.76
C ASP A 330 -12.06 24.78 4.16
N ASN A 331 -11.23 25.34 3.27
CA ASN A 331 -9.78 25.45 3.42
C ASN A 331 -9.05 24.10 3.62
N SER A 332 -9.71 22.97 3.34
CA SER A 332 -9.05 21.67 3.45
C SER A 332 -7.96 21.48 2.39
N VAL A 333 -6.93 20.73 2.76
CA VAL A 333 -5.72 20.52 1.94
C VAL A 333 -5.46 19.04 1.79
N SER A 334 -5.11 18.60 0.58
CA SER A 334 -4.59 17.25 0.39
C SER A 334 -3.43 17.18 -0.59
N GLU A 335 -2.39 16.44 -0.24
CA GLU A 335 -1.28 16.21 -1.14
C GLU A 335 -1.10 14.71 -1.40
N PHE A 336 -0.64 14.38 -2.59
CA PHE A 336 -0.35 13.02 -3.00
C PHE A 336 1.04 12.96 -3.65
N TYR A 337 1.92 12.16 -3.08
CA TYR A 337 3.27 11.91 -3.56
C TYR A 337 3.45 10.42 -3.82
N SER A 338 3.81 10.05 -5.05
CA SER A 338 3.91 8.64 -5.44
C SER A 338 5.15 8.37 -6.27
N VAL A 339 5.87 7.32 -5.93
CA VAL A 339 6.84 6.65 -6.81
C VAL A 339 6.31 5.26 -7.12
N ALA A 340 6.17 4.94 -8.40
CA ALA A 340 5.76 3.62 -8.86
C ALA A 340 6.82 3.04 -9.80
N VAL A 341 7.39 1.90 -9.44
CA VAL A 341 8.39 1.20 -10.26
C VAL A 341 7.79 -0.09 -10.84
N THR A 342 7.98 -0.28 -12.13
CA THR A 342 7.58 -1.50 -12.84
C THR A 342 8.74 -2.00 -13.69
N ASN A 343 8.95 -3.31 -13.69
CA ASN A 343 10.02 -4.00 -14.39
C ASN A 343 9.51 -5.34 -14.96
N ASN A 344 10.29 -6.03 -15.79
CA ASN A 344 9.94 -7.30 -16.41
C ASN A 344 8.56 -7.20 -17.10
N TYR A 345 7.59 -8.01 -16.67
CA TYR A 345 6.22 -8.02 -17.22
C TYR A 345 5.18 -7.42 -16.26
N GLN A 346 5.63 -6.64 -15.26
CA GLN A 346 4.73 -5.98 -14.32
C GLN A 346 3.82 -4.97 -15.02
N GLN A 347 2.63 -4.79 -14.48
CA GLN A 347 1.64 -3.82 -14.94
C GLN A 347 1.16 -2.95 -13.78
N ALA A 348 1.05 -1.65 -13.98
CA ALA A 348 0.50 -0.73 -13.00
C ALA A 348 -0.49 0.23 -13.66
N ASP A 349 -1.70 0.35 -13.08
CA ASP A 349 -2.63 1.45 -13.35
C ASP A 349 -2.91 2.12 -12.00
N THR A 350 -2.12 3.15 -11.70
CA THR A 350 -2.07 3.83 -10.40
C THR A 350 -2.32 5.31 -10.55
N GLY A 351 -2.71 5.98 -9.47
CA GLY A 351 -2.82 7.43 -9.46
C GLY A 351 -3.66 7.90 -8.30
N THR A 352 -4.40 8.99 -8.46
CA THR A 352 -5.14 9.60 -7.35
C THR A 352 -6.40 10.32 -7.81
N LYS A 353 -7.35 10.53 -6.89
CA LYS A 353 -8.54 11.34 -7.16
C LYS A 353 -8.67 12.43 -6.09
N MET A 354 -8.62 13.69 -6.52
CA MET A 354 -8.84 14.86 -5.66
C MET A 354 -10.22 15.45 -5.98
N ILE A 355 -11.14 15.37 -5.03
CA ILE A 355 -12.52 15.83 -5.18
C ILE A 355 -12.74 17.06 -4.29
N HIS A 356 -12.72 18.23 -4.90
CA HIS A 356 -12.93 19.52 -4.25
C HIS A 356 -14.44 19.79 -4.09
N LYS A 357 -14.89 19.93 -2.83
CA LYS A 357 -16.27 20.31 -2.50
C LYS A 357 -16.35 21.60 -1.69
N GLY A 358 -15.49 21.75 -0.67
CA GLY A 358 -15.41 22.95 0.15
C GLY A 358 -14.74 24.12 -0.57
N LYS A 359 -14.91 25.32 -0.03
CA LYS A 359 -14.28 26.56 -0.53
C LYS A 359 -12.79 26.60 -0.18
N ASN A 360 -12.02 27.31 -0.99
CA ASN A 360 -10.58 27.54 -0.83
C ASN A 360 -9.75 26.25 -0.67
N THR A 361 -10.27 25.12 -1.15
CA THR A 361 -9.62 23.82 -1.00
C THR A 361 -8.39 23.71 -1.89
N ARG A 362 -7.33 23.06 -1.41
CA ARG A 362 -6.06 22.95 -2.14
C ARG A 362 -5.63 21.51 -2.31
N SER A 363 -5.15 21.16 -3.50
CA SER A 363 -4.50 19.87 -3.72
C SER A 363 -3.20 19.97 -4.50
N ARG A 364 -2.24 19.11 -4.14
CA ARG A 364 -1.00 18.91 -4.90
C ARG A 364 -0.82 17.44 -5.22
N ILE A 365 -0.54 17.14 -6.47
CA ILE A 365 -0.29 15.78 -6.94
C ILE A 365 1.11 15.76 -7.53
N VAL A 366 1.96 14.86 -7.07
CA VAL A 366 3.29 14.57 -7.62
C VAL A 366 3.40 13.07 -7.81
N SER A 367 3.42 12.63 -9.06
CA SER A 367 3.59 11.23 -9.42
C SER A 367 4.86 11.07 -10.25
N LYS A 368 5.69 10.11 -9.85
CA LYS A 368 6.94 9.73 -10.51
C LYS A 368 6.83 8.24 -10.90
N GLY A 369 6.50 7.98 -12.16
CA GLY A 369 6.47 6.64 -12.74
C GLY A 369 7.85 6.26 -13.27
N ILE A 370 8.29 5.02 -13.03
CA ILE A 370 9.51 4.43 -13.59
C ILE A 370 9.12 3.10 -14.23
N SER A 371 9.47 2.91 -15.51
CA SER A 371 9.15 1.69 -16.27
C SER A 371 10.39 1.12 -16.92
N ALA A 372 10.61 -0.19 -16.75
CA ALA A 372 11.76 -0.95 -17.22
C ALA A 372 11.33 -2.28 -17.84
N GLY A 373 12.25 -2.95 -18.55
CA GLY A 373 12.01 -4.24 -19.18
C GLY A 373 10.88 -4.18 -20.22
N PHE A 374 9.86 -5.02 -20.06
CA PHE A 374 8.66 -5.09 -20.92
C PHE A 374 7.42 -4.52 -20.22
N SER A 375 7.60 -3.86 -19.07
CA SER A 375 6.51 -3.48 -18.19
C SER A 375 5.66 -2.34 -18.75
N GLN A 376 4.47 -2.17 -18.18
CA GLN A 376 3.55 -1.08 -18.50
C GLN A 376 3.19 -0.32 -17.22
N ASN A 377 3.58 0.96 -17.15
CA ASN A 377 3.27 1.85 -16.03
C ASN A 377 2.29 2.93 -16.49
N SER A 378 1.09 2.94 -15.93
CA SER A 378 0.04 3.90 -16.27
C SER A 378 -0.30 4.76 -15.05
N TYR A 379 -0.07 6.06 -15.17
CA TYR A 379 -0.67 7.03 -14.26
C TYR A 379 -2.10 7.37 -14.71
N ARG A 380 -3.05 7.39 -13.78
CA ARG A 380 -4.41 7.86 -13.99
C ARG A 380 -4.90 8.73 -12.84
N GLY A 381 -5.16 9.99 -13.15
CA GLY A 381 -5.57 11.00 -12.18
C GLY A 381 -6.98 11.52 -12.44
N LEU A 382 -7.71 11.87 -11.38
CA LEU A 382 -8.93 12.68 -11.48
C LEU A 382 -8.81 13.90 -10.56
N VAL A 383 -8.96 15.09 -11.12
CA VAL A 383 -9.19 16.31 -10.35
C VAL A 383 -10.61 16.77 -10.66
N LYS A 384 -11.48 16.73 -9.65
CA LYS A 384 -12.89 17.11 -9.78
C LYS A 384 -13.19 18.29 -8.88
N VAL A 385 -13.58 19.41 -9.47
CA VAL A 385 -14.01 20.62 -8.76
C VAL A 385 -15.52 20.76 -8.88
N LEU A 386 -16.24 20.66 -7.77
CA LEU A 386 -17.70 20.82 -7.76
C LEU A 386 -18.09 22.30 -7.88
N PRO A 387 -19.31 22.61 -8.34
CA PRO A 387 -19.77 24.00 -8.52
C PRO A 387 -19.68 24.91 -7.28
N GLY A 388 -19.79 24.36 -6.07
CA GLY A 388 -19.69 25.13 -4.82
C GLY A 388 -18.27 25.32 -4.28
N ALA A 389 -17.25 24.76 -4.92
CA ALA A 389 -15.87 24.79 -4.44
C ALA A 389 -15.13 26.06 -4.89
N ASP A 390 -15.60 27.21 -4.42
CA ASP A 390 -15.03 28.51 -4.78
C ASP A 390 -13.54 28.60 -4.41
N ASN A 391 -12.73 29.22 -5.26
CA ASN A 391 -11.28 29.39 -5.12
C ASN A 391 -10.50 28.09 -4.91
N ALA A 392 -11.04 26.94 -5.33
CA ALA A 392 -10.30 25.67 -5.30
C ALA A 392 -9.02 25.77 -6.15
N ARG A 393 -7.93 25.18 -5.66
CA ARG A 393 -6.64 25.15 -6.37
C ARG A 393 -6.09 23.74 -6.46
N ASN A 394 -5.61 23.36 -7.63
CA ASN A 394 -4.87 22.12 -7.85
C ASN A 394 -3.61 22.37 -8.68
N HIS A 395 -2.53 21.70 -8.29
CA HIS A 395 -1.33 21.55 -9.11
C HIS A 395 -0.97 20.07 -9.21
N SER A 396 -0.92 19.55 -10.43
CA SER A 396 -0.61 18.14 -10.70
C SER A 396 0.63 18.01 -11.58
N GLN A 397 1.62 17.26 -11.11
CA GLN A 397 2.86 16.95 -11.80
C GLN A 397 3.00 15.44 -11.96
N CYS A 398 3.07 14.98 -13.21
CA CYS A 398 3.13 13.56 -13.55
C CYS A 398 4.34 13.29 -14.43
N ASP A 399 5.44 12.87 -13.81
CA ASP A 399 6.66 12.56 -14.54
C ASP A 399 6.77 11.05 -14.74
N SER A 400 7.23 10.65 -15.93
CA SER A 400 7.50 9.27 -16.29
C SER A 400 8.95 9.10 -16.76
N LEU A 401 9.64 8.09 -16.25
CA LEU A 401 10.99 7.71 -16.66
C LEU A 401 10.98 6.33 -17.30
N LEU A 402 11.41 6.24 -18.57
CA LEU A 402 11.58 4.97 -19.27
C LEU A 402 13.03 4.51 -19.21
N LEU A 403 13.21 3.24 -18.85
CA LEU A 403 14.47 2.51 -18.81
C LEU A 403 14.44 1.43 -19.90
N GLY A 404 15.05 1.72 -21.04
CA GLY A 404 15.04 0.85 -22.23
C GLY A 404 14.11 1.34 -23.33
N ASP A 405 13.80 0.46 -24.29
CA ASP A 405 12.99 0.72 -25.49
C ASP A 405 11.77 -0.20 -25.63
N LYS A 406 11.57 -1.15 -24.71
CA LYS A 406 10.47 -2.14 -24.72
C LYS A 406 9.40 -1.89 -23.65
N CYS A 407 9.64 -0.99 -22.72
CA CYS A 407 8.72 -0.63 -21.65
C CYS A 407 7.77 0.50 -22.09
N GLY A 408 6.65 0.65 -21.40
CA GLY A 408 5.64 1.68 -21.68
C GLY A 408 5.31 2.51 -20.46
N ALA A 409 5.22 3.83 -20.64
CA ALA A 409 4.72 4.75 -19.64
C ALA A 409 3.55 5.55 -20.21
N HIS A 410 2.39 5.50 -19.53
CA HIS A 410 1.13 6.09 -19.98
C HIS A 410 0.62 7.08 -18.93
N THR A 411 -0.01 8.17 -19.37
CA THR A 411 -0.56 9.18 -18.46
C THR A 411 -1.97 9.55 -18.91
N PHE A 412 -2.96 9.28 -18.05
CA PHE A 412 -4.38 9.49 -18.30
C PHE A 412 -4.98 10.48 -17.28
N PRO A 413 -4.71 11.79 -17.41
CA PRO A 413 -5.27 12.79 -16.52
C PRO A 413 -6.72 13.12 -16.92
N VAL A 414 -7.57 13.29 -15.92
CA VAL A 414 -8.95 13.75 -16.09
C VAL A 414 -9.18 14.97 -15.21
N ILE A 415 -9.63 16.06 -15.80
CA ILE A 415 -10.01 17.28 -15.08
C ILE A 415 -11.49 17.54 -15.34
N GLU A 416 -12.28 17.55 -14.28
CA GLU A 416 -13.69 17.92 -14.28
C GLU A 416 -13.84 19.22 -13.48
N ASN A 417 -13.83 20.37 -14.14
CA ASN A 417 -13.98 21.66 -13.48
C ASN A 417 -15.40 22.21 -13.61
N GLY A 418 -16.14 22.23 -12.50
CA GLY A 418 -17.48 22.81 -12.40
C GLY A 418 -17.54 24.20 -11.77
N ASN A 419 -16.42 24.84 -11.43
CA ASN A 419 -16.40 26.15 -10.75
C ASN A 419 -15.49 27.16 -11.47
N GLU A 420 -16.02 28.35 -11.74
CA GLU A 420 -15.37 29.41 -12.54
C GLU A 420 -14.19 30.10 -11.83
N THR A 421 -14.15 30.05 -10.49
CA THR A 421 -13.10 30.71 -9.68
C THR A 421 -11.91 29.79 -9.37
N SER A 422 -11.99 28.53 -9.79
CA SER A 422 -10.95 27.54 -9.50
C SER A 422 -9.75 27.67 -10.44
N VAL A 423 -8.59 27.25 -9.95
CA VAL A 423 -7.34 27.18 -10.72
C VAL A 423 -6.82 25.75 -10.69
N VAL A 424 -6.75 25.11 -11.85
CA VAL A 424 -6.31 23.72 -11.98
C VAL A 424 -5.20 23.66 -13.02
N GLU A 425 -4.02 23.20 -12.59
CA GLU A 425 -2.83 23.08 -13.42
C GLU A 425 -2.40 21.60 -13.48
N HIS A 426 -2.05 21.13 -14.68
CA HIS A 426 -1.54 19.78 -14.89
C HIS A 426 -0.35 19.82 -15.86
N GLU A 427 0.77 19.29 -15.40
CA GLU A 427 1.97 19.06 -16.19
C GLU A 427 2.31 17.56 -16.20
N ALA A 428 2.77 17.09 -17.35
CA ALA A 428 3.26 15.73 -17.50
C ALA A 428 4.54 15.72 -18.35
N THR A 429 5.58 15.05 -17.86
CA THR A 429 6.88 14.99 -18.53
C THR A 429 7.30 13.54 -18.72
N THR A 430 7.76 13.20 -19.92
CA THR A 430 8.36 11.90 -20.19
C THR A 430 9.86 12.06 -20.40
N SER A 431 10.65 11.32 -19.62
CA SER A 431 12.10 11.32 -19.66
C SER A 431 12.64 9.92 -19.95
N LYS A 432 13.83 9.87 -20.52
CA LYS A 432 14.65 8.65 -20.64
C LYS A 432 16.01 8.95 -20.04
N ILE A 433 16.66 7.95 -19.44
CA ILE A 433 18.05 8.11 -19.03
C ILE A 433 18.91 8.25 -20.30
N GLY A 434 19.58 9.39 -20.45
CA GLY A 434 20.43 9.67 -21.60
C GLY A 434 21.74 8.88 -21.55
N GLU A 435 22.23 8.42 -22.69
CA GLU A 435 23.53 7.75 -22.82
C GLU A 435 24.66 8.62 -22.28
N ASP A 436 24.60 9.94 -22.51
CA ASP A 436 25.58 10.90 -22.00
C ASP A 436 25.63 10.94 -20.46
N GLN A 437 24.48 10.82 -19.79
CA GLN A 437 24.41 10.82 -18.32
C GLN A 437 25.06 9.55 -17.76
N LEU A 438 24.76 8.40 -18.36
CA LEU A 438 25.38 7.13 -17.99
C LEU A 438 26.88 7.15 -18.27
N PHE A 439 27.28 7.58 -19.47
CA PHE A 439 28.68 7.70 -19.86
C PHE A 439 29.46 8.60 -18.91
N TYR A 440 28.87 9.74 -18.50
CA TYR A 440 29.48 10.63 -17.51
C TYR A 440 29.72 9.94 -16.18
N CYS A 441 28.73 9.21 -15.64
CA CYS A 441 28.89 8.44 -14.40
C CYS A 441 29.96 7.35 -14.52
N LEU A 442 29.94 6.57 -15.62
CA LEU A 442 30.92 5.53 -15.91
C LEU A 442 32.34 6.10 -15.99
N GLN A 443 32.51 7.25 -16.63
CA GLN A 443 33.79 7.95 -16.76
C GLN A 443 34.35 8.44 -15.41
N ARG A 444 33.49 8.54 -14.38
CA ARG A 444 33.88 8.83 -12.98
C ARG A 444 34.11 7.57 -12.14
N GLY A 445 34.08 6.38 -12.76
CA GLY A 445 34.31 5.10 -12.08
C GLY A 445 33.09 4.56 -11.34
N ILE A 446 31.90 5.14 -11.56
CA ILE A 446 30.63 4.65 -11.01
C ILE A 446 30.15 3.52 -11.92
N GLY A 447 29.80 2.35 -11.37
CA GLY A 447 29.27 1.23 -12.16
C GLY A 447 27.95 1.59 -12.86
N ALA A 448 27.61 0.88 -13.94
CA ALA A 448 26.39 1.16 -14.72
C ALA A 448 25.11 1.07 -13.87
N GLU A 449 25.01 0.04 -13.02
CA GLU A 449 23.88 -0.14 -12.12
C GLU A 449 23.81 0.96 -11.05
N ASP A 450 24.94 1.30 -10.44
CA ASP A 450 25.04 2.37 -9.45
C ASP A 450 24.69 3.75 -10.06
N ALA A 451 25.06 3.98 -11.32
CA ALA A 451 24.72 5.19 -12.05
C ALA A 451 23.21 5.31 -12.27
N VAL A 452 22.54 4.22 -12.67
CA VAL A 452 21.07 4.20 -12.79
C VAL A 452 20.41 4.42 -11.44
N GLY A 453 20.89 3.74 -10.39
CA GLY A 453 20.40 3.94 -9.03
C GLY A 453 20.53 5.39 -8.57
N LEU A 454 21.66 6.06 -8.86
CA LEU A 454 21.88 7.47 -8.53
C LEU A 454 20.88 8.39 -9.26
N ILE A 455 20.70 8.21 -10.56
CA ILE A 455 19.81 9.04 -11.39
C ILE A 455 18.35 8.85 -10.95
N VAL A 456 17.93 7.61 -10.73
CA VAL A 456 16.56 7.28 -10.30
C VAL A 456 16.28 7.81 -8.90
N ASN A 457 17.21 7.69 -7.95
CA ASN A 457 17.05 8.28 -6.62
C ASN A 457 16.95 9.81 -6.68
N GLY A 458 17.75 10.45 -7.56
CA GLY A 458 17.64 11.88 -7.84
C GLY A 458 16.25 12.28 -8.38
N TYR A 459 15.73 11.47 -9.31
CA TYR A 459 14.40 11.65 -9.90
C TYR A 459 13.26 11.47 -8.88
N ALA A 460 13.37 10.48 -7.99
CA ALA A 460 12.38 10.18 -6.95
C ALA A 460 12.49 11.08 -5.70
N ARG A 461 13.52 11.93 -5.60
CA ARG A 461 13.88 12.70 -4.40
C ARG A 461 12.74 13.52 -3.81
N GLU A 462 11.93 14.16 -4.65
CA GLU A 462 10.81 14.99 -4.20
C GLU A 462 9.80 14.19 -3.36
N VAL A 463 9.53 12.94 -3.76
CA VAL A 463 8.61 12.04 -3.06
C VAL A 463 9.30 11.42 -1.83
N LEU A 464 10.55 10.98 -1.98
CA LEU A 464 11.29 10.35 -0.88
C LEU A 464 11.47 11.29 0.32
N ASN A 465 11.64 12.58 0.09
CA ASN A 465 11.72 13.60 1.15
C ASN A 465 10.42 13.78 1.95
N LYS A 466 9.30 13.21 1.49
CA LYS A 466 8.01 13.26 2.18
C LYS A 466 7.78 12.06 3.10
N LEU A 467 8.63 11.04 3.03
CA LEU A 467 8.64 9.92 3.97
C LEU A 467 9.41 10.29 5.24
N PRO A 468 9.09 9.68 6.40
CA PRO A 468 9.97 9.73 7.55
C PRO A 468 11.36 9.17 7.21
N MET A 469 12.41 9.70 7.86
CA MET A 469 13.81 9.45 7.47
C MET A 469 14.16 7.96 7.37
N GLU A 470 13.75 7.18 8.36
CA GLU A 470 14.02 5.73 8.42
C GLU A 470 13.46 5.00 7.19
N PHE A 471 12.25 5.36 6.75
CA PHE A 471 11.59 4.78 5.58
C PHE A 471 12.08 5.34 4.26
N ALA A 472 12.52 6.60 4.23
CA ALA A 472 13.15 7.14 3.04
C ALA A 472 14.42 6.35 2.67
N VAL A 473 15.21 5.93 3.67
CA VAL A 473 16.40 5.10 3.47
C VAL A 473 16.03 3.70 2.99
N GLU A 474 15.00 3.08 3.59
CA GLU A 474 14.50 1.77 3.16
C GLU A 474 13.98 1.83 1.71
N ALA A 475 13.14 2.81 1.39
CA ALA A 475 12.61 3.03 0.05
C ALA A 475 13.72 3.22 -0.99
N GLN A 476 14.77 3.98 -0.69
CA GLN A 476 15.93 4.15 -1.60
C GLN A 476 16.64 2.83 -1.90
N LYS A 477 16.82 1.97 -0.88
CA LYS A 477 17.41 0.64 -1.06
C LYS A 477 16.50 -0.24 -1.92
N LEU A 478 15.20 -0.26 -1.64
CA LEU A 478 14.21 -1.03 -2.38
C LEU A 478 14.12 -0.62 -3.87
N LEU A 479 14.13 0.69 -4.14
CA LEU A 479 14.17 1.22 -5.51
C LEU A 479 15.43 0.75 -6.25
N SER A 480 16.58 0.79 -5.57
CA SER A 480 17.86 0.37 -6.16
C SER A 480 17.89 -1.14 -6.45
N LEU A 481 17.36 -1.96 -5.55
CA LEU A 481 17.27 -3.41 -5.74
C LEU A 481 16.32 -3.79 -6.89
N SER A 482 15.17 -3.12 -6.99
CA SER A 482 14.16 -3.39 -8.03
C SER A 482 14.67 -3.12 -9.45
N LEU A 483 15.74 -2.34 -9.57
CA LEU A 483 16.33 -1.89 -10.83
C LEU A 483 17.66 -2.56 -11.17
N LYS A 484 18.19 -3.44 -10.31
CA LYS A 484 19.37 -4.26 -10.67
C LYS A 484 19.04 -5.17 -11.85
N GLY A 485 20.00 -5.35 -12.76
CA GLY A 485 19.79 -6.14 -13.98
C GLY A 485 18.85 -5.53 -15.02
N THR A 486 18.32 -4.31 -14.83
CA THR A 486 17.48 -3.62 -15.84
C THR A 486 18.29 -2.86 -16.90
N VAL A 487 19.61 -2.78 -16.70
CA VAL A 487 20.55 -2.13 -17.61
C VAL A 487 21.15 -3.18 -18.52
N GLY A 488 20.50 -3.42 -19.67
CA GLY A 488 20.91 -4.43 -20.66
C GLY A 488 19.99 -4.47 -21.86
#